data_AF-A0A7Z0NM78-F1
#
_entry.id   AF-A0A7Z0NM78-F1
#
_cell.length_a   1.000
_cell.length_b   1.000
_cell.length_c   1.000
_cell.angle_alpha   90.00
_cell.angle_beta   90.00
_cell.angle_gamma   90.00
#
_symmetry.space_group_name_H-M   'P 1'
#
loop_
_entity.id
_entity.type
_entity.pdbx_description
1 polymer ?
#
loop_
_entity_poly.entity_id
_entity_poly.type
_entity_poly.pdbx_seq_one_letter_code
_entity_poly.pdbx_strand_id
1 'polypeptide(L)' 'MMSAGPRWRKSTRSANEGNCVEVADNLTGVVLVRDSK' A
#
# COMPACT_ATOMS: atom_id res chain seq x y z
N MET A 1 -5.35 18.29 -13.16
CA MET A 1 -4.42 17.18 -12.86
C MET A 1 -4.28 17.10 -11.34
N MET A 2 -4.98 16.17 -10.70
CA MET A 2 -4.78 15.89 -9.28
C MET A 2 -4.70 14.37 -9.13
N SER A 3 -3.62 13.78 -9.62
CA SER A 3 -3.25 12.45 -9.13
C SER A 3 -2.83 12.67 -7.68
N ALA A 4 -3.78 12.57 -6.76
CA ALA A 4 -3.47 12.44 -5.36
C ALA A 4 -2.44 11.31 -5.24
N GLY A 5 -1.27 11.60 -4.67
CA GLY A 5 -0.19 10.64 -4.57
C GLY A 5 -0.66 9.33 -3.91
N PRO A 6 0.07 8.22 -4.10
CA PRO A 6 -0.30 6.94 -3.52
C PRO A 6 -0.49 7.06 -2.02
N ARG A 7 -1.70 6.73 -1.55
CA ARG A 7 -2.06 6.80 -0.14
C ARG A 7 -1.82 5.44 0.49
N TRP A 8 -0.66 5.28 1.09
CA TRP A 8 -0.23 4.02 1.68
C TRP A 8 -1.00 3.71 2.95
N ARG A 9 -1.46 2.47 3.05
CA ARG A 9 -2.05 1.90 4.26
C ARG A 9 -1.41 0.53 4.51
N LYS A 10 -1.11 0.26 5.78
CA LYS A 10 -0.65 -1.08 6.21
C LYS A 10 -1.77 -2.08 5.96
N SER A 11 -1.44 -3.22 5.35
CA SER A 11 -2.38 -4.31 5.16
C SER A 11 -2.77 -4.92 6.51
N THR A 12 -4.04 -5.27 6.67
CA THR A 12 -4.52 -6.02 7.85
C THR A 12 -4.01 -7.46 7.88
N ARG A 13 -3.42 -7.94 6.78
CA ARG A 13 -2.77 -9.26 6.66
C ARG A 13 -1.28 -9.24 7.00
N SER A 14 -0.72 -8.09 7.38
CA SER A 14 0.64 -7.98 7.89
C SER A 14 0.73 -8.62 9.28
N ALA A 15 1.18 -9.87 9.36
CA ALA A 15 1.53 -10.49 10.64
C ALA A 15 2.78 -9.82 11.24
N ASN A 16 2.94 -9.91 12.56
CA ASN A 16 3.99 -9.25 13.35
C ASN A 16 5.43 -9.77 13.07
N GLU A 17 5.64 -10.53 12.00
CA GLU A 17 6.88 -11.25 11.65
C GLU A 17 7.71 -10.52 10.59
N GLY A 18 7.69 -9.19 10.56
CA GLY A 18 8.65 -8.39 9.79
C GLY A 18 8.43 -8.30 8.28
N ASN A 19 7.37 -8.90 7.73
CA ASN A 19 6.95 -8.72 6.33
C ASN A 19 5.75 -7.76 6.27
N CYS A 20 5.98 -6.49 6.58
CA CYS A 20 4.92 -5.48 6.57
C CYS A 20 4.58 -5.07 5.14
N VAL A 21 3.43 -5.52 4.62
CA VAL A 21 2.95 -5.09 3.29
C VAL A 21 2.11 -3.82 3.42
N GLU A 22 2.41 -2.83 2.57
CA GLU A 22 1.62 -1.62 2.39
C GLU A 22 0.97 -1.60 1.00
N VAL A 23 -0.26 -1.12 0.96
CA VAL A 23 -1.07 -1.06 -0.26
C VAL A 23 -1.52 0.38 -0.50
N ALA A 24 -1.55 0.81 -1.75
CA ALA A 24 -2.20 2.04 -2.18
C ALA A 24 -3.21 1.71 -3.28
N ASP A 25 -4.50 1.79 -2.93
CA ASP A 25 -5.66 1.52 -3.77
C ASP A 25 -6.35 2.79 -4.28
N ASN A 26 -5.90 3.97 -3.84
CA ASN A 26 -6.44 5.28 -4.22
C ASN A 26 -6.06 5.72 -5.66
N LEU A 27 -5.46 4.84 -6.45
CA LEU A 27 -5.05 5.11 -7.81
C LEU A 27 -6.01 4.43 -8.79
N THR A 28 -6.54 5.20 -9.74
CA THR A 28 -7.54 4.69 -10.68
C THR A 28 -6.89 3.70 -11.65
N GLY A 29 -7.35 2.45 -11.62
CA GLY A 29 -6.88 1.40 -12.53
C GLY A 29 -5.54 0.74 -12.17
N VAL A 30 -4.92 1.13 -11.04
CA VAL A 30 -3.67 0.53 -10.57
C VAL A 30 -3.72 0.38 -9.05
N VAL A 31 -3.30 -0.76 -8.54
CA VAL A 31 -3.06 -0.97 -7.10
C VAL A 31 -1.57 -1.13 -6.90
N LEU A 32 -0.97 -0.27 -6.08
CA LEU A 32 0.45 -0.40 -5.73
C LEU A 32 0.60 -1.22 -4.45
N VAL A 33 1.57 -2.12 -4.46
CA VAL A 33 1.92 -2.97 -3.31
C VAL A 33 3.42 -2.83 -3.08
N ARG A 34 3.82 -2.58 -1.84
CA ARG A 34 5.23 -2.58 -1.43
C ARG A 34 5.42 -3.40 -0.15
N ASP A 35 6.52 -4.12 -0.07
CA ASP A 35 6.99 -4.68 1.19
C ASP A 35 7.85 -3.66 1.93
N SER A 36 7.59 -3.53 3.23
CA SER A 36 8.39 -2.73 4.15
C SER A 36 9.21 -3.73 4.95
N LYS A 37 10.50 -3.79 4.64
CA LYS A 37 11.53 -4.46 5.42
C LYS A 37 12.23 -3.47 6.33
#